data_AF-A0A5N5SZX7-F1
#
_entry.id   AF-A0A5N5SZX7-F1
#
_cell.length_a   1.000
_cell.length_b   1.000
_cell.length_c   1.000
_cell.angle_alpha   90.00
_cell.angle_beta   90.00
_cell.angle_gamma   90.00
#
_symmetry.space_group_name_H-M   'P 1'
#
loop_
_entity.id
_entity.type
_entity.pdbx_description
1 polymer ?
#
loop_
_entity_poly.entity_id
_entity_poly.type
_entity_poly.pdbx_seq_one_letter_code
_entity_poly.pdbx_strand_id
1 'polypeptide(L)'
;FLDFLEDYEDPMMDIAYYSQRSPEDEVKRESKTDISTVLISYLVMFVYVSISLGIFDLQPGRLFIKTKVTLGLCGVILVLLSVFSAIGFWSYVGMEATLFIVEVLPFLSVAVGVDNIFLLVQKWQREKRLQNESIENHVARVVGKVAPSMLIATCCEVICFFLGELR
;
A
#
# COMPACT_ATOMS: atom_id res chain seq x y z
N PHE A 1 39.37 -7.45 11.80
CA PHE A 1 40.30 -7.24 10.67
C PHE A 1 39.96 -5.95 9.94
N LEU A 2 38.72 -5.75 9.45
CA LEU A 2 38.27 -4.45 8.94
C LEU A 2 38.43 -3.33 9.98
N ASP A 3 37.93 -3.54 11.21
CA ASP A 3 38.05 -2.56 12.30
C ASP A 3 39.51 -2.21 12.66
N PHE A 4 40.44 -3.14 12.42
CA PHE A 4 41.88 -2.92 12.66
C PHE A 4 42.53 -2.09 11.54
N LEU A 5 42.02 -2.19 10.31
CA LEU A 5 42.45 -1.38 9.18
C LEU A 5 41.77 0.00 9.17
N GLU A 6 40.59 0.13 9.77
CA GLU A 6 39.90 1.41 9.98
C GLU A 6 40.60 2.28 11.02
N ASP A 7 41.15 1.68 12.08
CA ASP A 7 41.92 2.38 13.13
C ASP A 7 43.41 2.60 12.77
N TYR A 8 43.88 2.15 11.61
CA TYR A 8 45.28 2.28 11.19
C TYR A 8 45.47 3.50 10.27
N GLU A 9 46.01 4.60 10.81
CA GLU A 9 46.42 5.78 10.03
C GLU A 9 47.95 5.86 9.89
N ASP A 10 48.43 5.96 8.66
CA ASP A 10 49.84 6.23 8.32
C ASP A 10 49.95 7.52 7.50
N PRO A 11 50.78 8.52 7.91
CA PRO A 11 50.86 9.82 7.25
C PRO A 11 51.50 9.79 5.85
N MET A 12 52.02 8.66 5.39
CA MET A 12 52.67 8.51 4.09
C MET A 12 51.94 7.55 3.13
N MET A 13 50.85 6.91 3.58
CA MET A 13 50.20 5.85 2.81
C MET A 13 48.67 5.87 3.00
N ASP A 14 47.94 6.13 1.91
CA ASP A 14 46.49 5.94 1.84
C ASP A 14 46.17 4.47 1.55
N ILE A 15 45.50 3.79 2.49
CA ILE A 15 45.14 2.38 2.38
C ILE A 15 43.65 2.25 2.04
N ALA A 16 43.34 1.71 0.86
CA ALA A 16 41.99 1.26 0.52
C ALA A 16 41.87 -0.25 0.76
N TYR A 17 40.88 -0.67 1.55
CA TYR A 17 40.63 -2.08 1.88
C TYR A 17 39.21 -2.49 1.48
N TYR A 18 39.07 -3.74 1.01
CA TYR A 18 37.80 -4.31 0.57
C TYR A 18 37.62 -5.71 1.15
N SER A 19 36.43 -6.03 1.65
CA SER A 19 36.04 -7.36 2.09
C SER A 19 34.71 -7.76 1.47
N GLN A 20 34.44 -9.06 1.32
CA GLN A 20 33.16 -9.56 0.79
C GLN A 20 31.95 -9.09 1.60
N ARG A 21 32.12 -8.83 2.91
CA ARG A 21 31.09 -8.27 3.78
C ARG A 21 31.01 -6.73 3.79
N SER A 22 32.01 -6.04 3.22
CA SER A 22 32.04 -4.57 3.19
C SER A 22 30.81 -3.97 2.50
N PRO A 23 30.33 -4.48 1.34
CA PRO A 23 29.09 -3.98 0.74
C PRO A 23 27.86 -4.12 1.65
N GLU A 24 27.77 -5.22 2.39
CA GLU A 24 26.62 -5.52 3.27
C GLU A 24 26.64 -4.66 4.54
N ASP A 25 27.83 -4.39 5.09
CA ASP A 25 28.04 -3.55 6.26
C ASP A 25 27.86 -2.05 5.94
N GLU A 26 28.33 -1.60 4.77
CA GLU A 26 28.10 -0.24 4.26
C GLU A 26 26.61 0.02 4.03
N VAL A 27 25.90 -0.94 3.40
CA VAL A 27 24.44 -0.85 3.19
C VAL A 27 23.71 -0.77 4.53
N LYS A 28 24.08 -1.53 5.55
CA LYS A 28 23.45 -1.47 6.89
C LYS A 28 23.71 -0.15 7.62
N ARG A 29 24.89 0.46 7.42
CA ARG A 29 25.28 1.74 8.02
C ARG A 29 24.52 2.90 7.38
N GLU A 30 24.47 2.96 6.05
CA GLU A 30 23.73 3.98 5.29
C GLU A 30 22.20 3.83 5.45
N SER A 31 21.69 2.59 5.51
CA SER A 31 20.25 2.31 5.55
C SER A 31 19.52 2.89 6.77
N LYS A 32 20.18 3.06 7.93
CA LYS A 32 19.46 3.49 9.15
C LYS A 32 18.87 4.90 9.04
N THR A 33 19.59 5.82 8.42
CA THR A 33 19.11 7.20 8.23
C THR A 33 18.11 7.27 7.08
N ASP A 34 18.36 6.52 6.00
CA ASP A 34 17.49 6.47 4.83
C ASP A 34 16.13 5.84 5.13
N ILE A 35 16.07 4.75 5.91
CA ILE A 35 14.81 4.07 6.26
C ILE A 35 13.84 5.04 6.95
N SER A 36 14.33 5.90 7.85
CA SER A 36 13.46 6.85 8.56
C SER A 36 12.88 7.92 7.64
N THR A 37 13.69 8.44 6.72
CA THR A 37 13.26 9.42 5.70
C THR A 37 12.26 8.80 4.73
N VAL A 38 12.51 7.56 4.30
CA VAL A 38 11.62 6.78 3.43
C VAL A 38 10.28 6.52 4.14
N LEU A 39 10.29 6.15 5.42
CA LEU A 39 9.06 5.91 6.18
C LEU A 39 8.18 7.18 6.26
N ILE A 40 8.82 8.35 6.45
CA ILE A 40 8.13 9.64 6.51
C ILE A 40 7.54 9.99 5.15
N SER A 41 8.26 9.78 4.04
CA SER A 41 7.74 10.05 2.70
C SER A 41 6.54 9.17 2.36
N TYR A 42 6.57 7.88 2.72
CA TYR A 42 5.41 6.99 2.61
C TYR A 42 4.22 7.47 3.44
N LEU A 43 4.45 7.91 4.67
CA LEU A 43 3.38 8.38 5.55
C LEU A 43 2.71 9.65 5.00
N VAL A 44 3.50 10.61 4.51
CA VAL A 44 2.96 11.85 3.90
C VAL A 44 2.16 11.55 2.65
N MET A 45 2.69 10.71 1.78
CA MET A 45 2.04 10.29 0.55
C MET A 45 0.76 9.49 0.80
N PHE A 46 0.78 8.64 1.82
CA PHE A 46 -0.38 7.90 2.28
C PHE A 46 -1.49 8.82 2.78
N VAL A 47 -1.14 9.81 3.60
CA VAL A 47 -2.07 10.84 4.08
C VAL A 47 -2.60 11.65 2.89
N TYR A 48 -1.75 12.02 1.93
CA TYR A 48 -2.14 12.73 0.72
C TYR A 48 -3.16 11.95 -0.11
N VAL A 49 -2.90 10.67 -0.39
CA VAL A 49 -3.82 9.80 -1.14
C VAL A 49 -5.13 9.60 -0.38
N SER A 50 -5.06 9.39 0.94
CA SER A 50 -6.24 9.26 1.80
C SER A 50 -7.12 10.52 1.80
N ILE A 51 -6.50 11.69 1.85
CA ILE A 51 -7.18 13.00 1.79
C ILE A 51 -7.77 13.21 0.40
N SER A 52 -7.00 12.94 -0.66
CA SER A 52 -7.45 13.10 -2.04
C SER A 52 -8.70 12.25 -2.31
N LEU A 53 -8.64 10.96 -1.97
CA LEU A 53 -9.76 10.02 -2.09
C LEU A 53 -10.96 10.35 -1.19
N GLY A 54 -10.71 10.86 0.01
CA GLY A 54 -11.77 11.24 0.97
C GLY A 54 -12.53 12.51 0.62
N ILE A 55 -12.01 13.35 -0.29
CA ILE A 55 -12.50 14.71 -0.56
C ILE A 55 -13.27 14.83 -1.89
N PHE A 56 -13.37 13.80 -2.73
CA PHE A 56 -13.99 13.91 -4.07
C PHE A 56 -15.48 14.32 -4.14
N ASP A 57 -16.13 14.68 -3.03
CA ASP A 57 -17.34 15.51 -3.05
C ASP A 57 -17.05 16.88 -2.39
N LEU A 58 -16.47 17.82 -3.18
CA LEU A 58 -16.38 19.23 -2.82
C LEU A 58 -17.77 19.88 -2.87
N GLN A 59 -18.53 19.74 -1.78
CA GLN A 59 -19.44 20.80 -1.35
C GLN A 59 -18.78 21.53 -0.16
N PRO A 60 -18.36 22.80 -0.33
CA PRO A 60 -17.68 23.55 0.71
C PRO A 60 -18.70 23.92 1.80
N GLY A 61 -18.74 23.14 2.88
CA GLY A 61 -19.63 23.39 4.01
C GLY A 61 -20.00 22.19 4.87
N ARG A 62 -19.73 20.95 4.42
CA ARG A 62 -20.06 19.72 5.17
C ARG A 62 -18.87 18.78 5.46
N LEU A 63 -17.66 19.34 5.50
CA LEU A 63 -16.41 18.59 5.73
C LEU A 63 -16.41 17.70 7.00
N PHE A 64 -17.27 17.97 7.98
CA PHE A 64 -17.29 17.27 9.28
C PHE A 64 -18.44 16.27 9.49
N ILE A 65 -19.34 16.05 8.53
CA ILE A 65 -20.53 15.20 8.77
C ILE A 65 -20.33 13.79 8.23
N LYS A 66 -19.53 13.03 8.98
CA LYS A 66 -19.67 11.60 9.32
C LYS A 66 -20.25 10.66 8.25
N THR A 67 -19.45 10.26 7.26
CA THR A 67 -19.41 8.88 6.71
C THR A 67 -18.41 8.79 5.57
N LYS A 68 -18.32 9.80 4.69
CA LYS A 68 -17.50 9.74 3.47
C LYS A 68 -15.99 9.68 3.75
N VAL A 69 -15.49 10.52 4.66
CA VAL A 69 -14.06 10.52 5.06
C VAL A 69 -13.68 9.21 5.78
N THR A 70 -14.55 8.69 6.65
CA THR A 70 -14.31 7.42 7.36
C THR A 70 -14.28 6.23 6.39
N LEU A 71 -15.11 6.23 5.34
CA LEU A 71 -15.07 5.19 4.31
C LEU A 71 -13.78 5.23 3.48
N GLY A 72 -13.31 6.42 3.11
CA GLY A 72 -12.02 6.58 2.42
C GLY A 72 -10.85 6.10 3.28
N LEU A 73 -10.79 6.55 4.54
CA LEU A 73 -9.76 6.11 5.48
C LEU A 73 -9.79 4.60 5.74
N CYS A 74 -10.98 4.02 5.93
CA CYS A 74 -11.16 2.59 6.14
C CYS A 74 -10.73 1.79 4.91
N GLY A 75 -11.08 2.25 3.70
CA GLY A 75 -10.69 1.60 2.46
C GLY A 75 -9.17 1.56 2.29
N VAL A 76 -8.51 2.67 2.56
CA VAL A 76 -7.05 2.75 2.47
C VAL A 76 -6.37 1.86 3.54
N ILE A 77 -6.88 1.85 4.79
CA ILE A 77 -6.37 0.95 5.84
C ILE A 77 -6.52 -0.53 5.45
N LEU A 78 -7.66 -0.91 4.87
CA LEU A 78 -7.90 -2.29 4.42
C LEU A 78 -6.91 -2.71 3.34
N VAL A 79 -6.60 -1.83 2.39
CA VAL A 79 -5.59 -2.11 1.36
C VAL A 79 -4.20 -2.30 1.97
N LEU A 80 -3.78 -1.43 2.89
CA LEU A 80 -2.49 -1.59 3.56
C LEU A 80 -2.39 -2.91 4.30
N LEU A 81 -3.41 -3.26 5.09
CA LEU A 81 -3.44 -4.51 5.83
C LEU A 81 -3.35 -5.71 4.89
N SER A 82 -4.00 -5.65 3.72
CA SER A 82 -3.89 -6.68 2.68
C SER A 82 -2.45 -6.80 2.15
N VAL A 83 -1.81 -5.67 1.81
CA VAL A 83 -0.42 -5.65 1.31
C VAL A 83 0.55 -6.18 2.36
N PHE A 84 0.46 -5.71 3.61
CA PHE A 84 1.30 -6.20 4.70
C PHE A 84 1.08 -7.69 4.97
N SER A 85 -0.16 -8.17 4.90
CA SER A 85 -0.47 -9.60 5.07
C SER A 85 0.12 -10.43 3.94
N ALA A 86 0.06 -9.96 2.69
CA ALA A 86 0.64 -10.64 1.54
C ALA A 86 2.18 -10.71 1.64
N ILE A 87 2.83 -9.58 1.95
CA ILE A 87 4.28 -9.52 2.16
C ILE A 87 4.69 -10.44 3.33
N GLY A 88 3.96 -10.39 4.45
CA GLY A 88 4.22 -11.23 5.61
C GLY A 88 4.06 -12.72 5.32
N PHE A 89 3.04 -13.10 4.54
CA PHE A 89 2.83 -14.47 4.11
C PHE A 89 3.98 -14.96 3.22
N TRP A 90 4.37 -14.19 2.20
CA TRP A 90 5.46 -14.55 1.30
C TRP A 90 6.82 -14.56 2.00
N SER A 91 7.03 -13.65 2.95
CA SER A 91 8.21 -13.64 3.82
C SER A 91 8.28 -14.89 4.71
N TYR A 92 7.15 -15.37 5.21
CA TYR A 92 7.09 -16.63 5.97
C TYR A 92 7.46 -17.85 5.12
N VAL A 93 7.12 -17.85 3.82
CA VAL A 93 7.50 -18.90 2.86
C VAL A 93 8.99 -18.82 2.47
N GLY A 94 9.72 -17.81 2.93
CA GLY A 94 11.15 -17.65 2.69
C GLY A 94 11.46 -16.91 1.38
N MET A 95 10.48 -16.23 0.78
CA MET A 95 10.74 -15.34 -0.35
C MET A 95 11.18 -13.96 0.15
N GLU A 96 12.29 -13.48 -0.38
CA GLU A 96 12.80 -12.15 -0.06
C GLU A 96 11.96 -11.07 -0.73
N ALA A 97 11.46 -10.12 0.06
CA ALA A 97 10.76 -8.95 -0.48
C ALA A 97 11.78 -8.02 -1.13
N THR A 98 11.69 -7.84 -2.44
CA THR A 98 12.57 -6.92 -3.16
C THR A 98 12.18 -5.47 -2.89
N LEU A 99 13.15 -4.55 -3.02
CA LEU A 99 12.94 -3.11 -2.85
C LEU A 99 11.81 -2.59 -3.76
N PHE A 100 11.68 -3.16 -4.96
CA PHE A 100 10.61 -2.86 -5.92
C PHE A 100 9.21 -3.19 -5.37
N ILE A 101 9.04 -4.32 -4.69
CA ILE A 101 7.74 -4.72 -4.11
C ILE A 101 7.33 -3.76 -3.01
N VAL A 102 8.27 -3.32 -2.18
CA VAL A 102 7.98 -2.39 -1.08
C VAL A 102 7.61 -1.01 -1.60
N GLU A 103 8.13 -0.62 -2.77
CA GLU A 103 7.91 0.71 -3.35
C GLU A 103 6.69 0.82 -4.25
N VAL A 104 6.50 -0.09 -5.20
CA VAL A 104 5.46 0.08 -6.24
C VAL A 104 4.13 -0.57 -5.85
N LEU A 105 4.19 -1.70 -5.13
CA LEU A 105 3.01 -2.49 -4.78
C LEU A 105 1.97 -1.74 -3.93
N PRO A 106 2.35 -0.90 -2.94
CA PRO A 106 1.37 -0.17 -2.13
C PRO A 106 0.53 0.79 -2.96
N PHE A 107 1.13 1.53 -3.89
CA PHE A 107 0.39 2.47 -4.73
C PHE A 107 -0.57 1.77 -5.67
N LEU A 108 -0.06 0.71 -6.32
CA LEU A 108 -0.82 -0.06 -7.28
C LEU A 108 -2.02 -0.74 -6.61
N SER A 109 -1.80 -1.31 -5.42
CA SER A 109 -2.86 -1.94 -4.63
C SER A 109 -3.89 -0.92 -4.14
N VAL A 110 -3.46 0.30 -3.76
CA VAL A 110 -4.38 1.37 -3.37
C VAL A 110 -5.22 1.85 -4.54
N ALA A 111 -4.64 2.05 -5.72
CA ALA A 111 -5.39 2.44 -6.92
C ALA A 111 -6.48 1.43 -7.26
N VAL A 112 -6.12 0.15 -7.32
CA VAL A 112 -7.05 -0.95 -7.62
C VAL A 112 -8.10 -1.16 -6.53
N GLY A 113 -7.68 -1.20 -5.26
CA GLY A 113 -8.56 -1.48 -4.12
C GLY A 113 -9.59 -0.39 -3.90
N VAL A 114 -9.19 0.88 -4.11
CA VAL A 114 -10.10 2.02 -3.93
C VAL A 114 -11.15 2.09 -5.02
N ASP A 115 -10.84 1.72 -6.26
CA ASP A 115 -11.82 1.71 -7.35
C ASP A 115 -13.02 0.80 -7.05
N ASN A 116 -12.77 -0.40 -6.53
CA ASN A 116 -13.82 -1.34 -6.12
C ASN A 116 -14.66 -0.81 -4.95
N ILE A 117 -14.02 -0.22 -3.94
CA ILE A 117 -14.73 0.40 -2.81
C ILE A 117 -15.58 1.58 -3.28
N PHE A 118 -15.03 2.42 -4.15
CA PHE A 118 -15.71 3.60 -4.66
C PHE A 118 -16.95 3.23 -5.50
N LEU A 119 -16.84 2.20 -6.34
CA LEU A 119 -17.97 1.66 -7.09
C LEU A 119 -19.09 1.16 -6.18
N LEU A 120 -18.75 0.41 -5.12
CA LEU A 120 -19.71 -0.10 -4.13
C LEU A 120 -20.46 1.06 -3.44
N VAL A 121 -19.70 2.05 -2.98
CA VAL A 121 -20.23 3.19 -2.23
C VAL A 121 -21.10 4.09 -3.10
N GLN A 122 -20.70 4.35 -4.34
CA GLN A 122 -21.52 5.11 -5.28
C GLN A 122 -22.85 4.40 -5.57
N LYS A 123 -22.82 3.07 -5.75
CA LYS A 123 -24.04 2.28 -6.00
C LYS A 123 -24.95 2.24 -4.77
N TRP A 124 -24.38 2.12 -3.58
CA TRP A 124 -25.10 2.26 -2.32
C TRP A 124 -25.80 3.62 -2.17
N GLN A 125 -25.10 4.71 -2.51
CA GLN A 125 -25.69 6.05 -2.42
C GLN A 125 -26.78 6.33 -3.47
N ARG A 126 -26.70 5.71 -4.65
CA ARG A 126 -27.71 5.87 -5.72
C ARG A 126 -28.97 5.05 -5.50
N GLU A 127 -28.85 3.87 -4.88
CA GLU A 127 -29.98 2.97 -4.63
C GLU A 127 -30.73 3.40 -3.37
N LYS A 128 -31.96 3.88 -3.52
CA LYS A 128 -32.81 4.19 -2.37
C LYS A 128 -33.31 2.89 -1.72
N ARG A 129 -33.36 2.88 -0.39
CA ARG A 129 -33.97 1.79 0.39
C ARG A 129 -35.45 1.67 0.04
N LEU A 130 -35.94 0.45 -0.20
CA LEU A 130 -37.38 0.25 -0.43
C LEU A 130 -38.16 0.40 0.87
N GLN A 131 -39.46 0.76 0.75
CA GLN A 131 -40.35 0.79 1.91
C GLN A 131 -40.48 -0.62 2.50
N ASN A 132 -40.33 -0.75 3.82
CA ASN A 132 -40.29 -2.00 4.59
C ASN A 132 -39.07 -2.91 4.40
N GLU A 133 -37.99 -2.45 3.76
CA GLU A 133 -36.76 -3.22 3.63
C GLU A 133 -35.88 -3.11 4.89
N SER A 134 -35.30 -4.20 5.40
CA SER A 134 -34.28 -4.16 6.48
C SER A 134 -32.93 -3.63 5.97
N ILE A 135 -32.03 -3.22 6.88
CA ILE A 135 -30.69 -2.75 6.46
C ILE A 135 -29.90 -3.90 5.82
N GLU A 136 -30.00 -5.12 6.35
CA GLU A 136 -29.27 -6.27 5.81
C GLU A 136 -29.71 -6.60 4.37
N ASN A 137 -31.02 -6.58 4.11
CA ASN A 137 -31.57 -6.84 2.77
C ASN A 137 -31.16 -5.77 1.76
N HIS A 138 -31.09 -4.52 2.21
CA HIS A 138 -30.62 -3.41 1.36
C HIS A 138 -29.14 -3.60 0.97
N VAL A 139 -28.28 -3.96 1.93
CA VAL A 139 -26.85 -4.26 1.68
C VAL A 139 -26.72 -5.45 0.74
N ALA A 140 -27.42 -6.55 1.02
CA ALA A 140 -27.37 -7.76 0.20
C ALA A 140 -27.80 -7.48 -1.25
N ARG A 141 -28.85 -6.68 -1.48
CA ARG A 141 -29.27 -6.31 -2.84
C ARG A 141 -28.24 -5.44 -3.55
N VAL A 142 -27.73 -4.40 -2.88
CA VAL A 142 -26.75 -3.48 -3.50
C VAL A 142 -25.46 -4.23 -3.83
N VAL A 143 -24.94 -5.00 -2.88
CA VAL A 143 -23.75 -5.84 -3.06
C VAL A 143 -23.99 -6.87 -4.17
N GLY A 144 -25.14 -7.56 -4.18
CA GLY A 144 -25.48 -8.54 -5.22
C GLY A 144 -25.51 -7.97 -6.64
N LYS A 145 -25.82 -6.68 -6.81
CA LYS A 145 -25.80 -6.01 -8.12
C LYS A 145 -24.39 -5.65 -8.60
N VAL A 146 -23.43 -5.41 -7.69
CA VAL A 146 -22.09 -4.92 -8.04
C VAL A 146 -20.99 -5.97 -7.89
N ALA A 147 -21.22 -6.99 -7.06
CA ALA A 147 -20.28 -8.06 -6.79
C ALA A 147 -19.84 -8.82 -8.06
N PRO A 148 -20.71 -9.15 -9.03
CA PRO A 148 -20.26 -9.83 -10.26
C PRO A 148 -19.24 -9.01 -11.04
N SER A 149 -19.44 -7.68 -11.16
CA SER A 149 -18.51 -6.79 -11.85
C SER A 149 -17.19 -6.67 -11.12
N MET A 150 -17.22 -6.54 -9.79
CA MET A 150 -16.01 -6.48 -8.97
C MET A 150 -15.21 -7.78 -9.05
N LEU A 151 -15.87 -8.94 -9.00
CA LEU A 151 -15.21 -10.23 -9.12
C LEU A 151 -14.51 -10.39 -10.47
N ILE A 152 -15.16 -10.02 -11.57
CA ILE A 152 -14.54 -10.07 -12.90
C ILE A 152 -13.33 -9.13 -12.97
N ALA A 153 -13.45 -7.90 -12.47
CA ALA A 153 -12.34 -6.95 -12.44
C ALA A 153 -11.14 -7.48 -11.65
N THR A 154 -11.37 -7.97 -10.42
CA THR A 154 -10.31 -8.54 -9.58
C THR A 154 -9.72 -9.82 -10.18
N CYS A 155 -10.52 -10.67 -10.81
CA CYS A 155 -9.99 -11.84 -11.54
C CYS A 155 -9.09 -11.42 -12.71
N CYS A 156 -9.50 -10.41 -13.49
CA CYS A 156 -8.67 -9.89 -14.57
C CYS A 156 -7.36 -9.29 -14.05
N GLU A 157 -7.40 -8.52 -12.95
CA GLU A 157 -6.21 -7.97 -12.32
C GLU A 157 -5.24 -9.07 -11.87
N VAL A 158 -5.74 -10.09 -11.17
CA VAL A 158 -4.92 -11.24 -10.73
C VAL A 158 -4.28 -11.95 -11.92
N ILE A 159 -5.05 -12.20 -12.99
CA ILE A 159 -4.52 -12.85 -14.21
C ILE A 159 -3.47 -11.94 -14.87
N CYS A 160 -3.70 -10.64 -14.97
CA CYS A 160 -2.75 -9.69 -15.54
C CYS A 160 -1.45 -9.63 -14.72
N PHE A 161 -1.53 -9.62 -13.39
CA PHE A 161 -0.36 -9.64 -12.52
C PHE A 161 0.44 -10.94 -12.67
N PHE A 162 -0.26 -12.07 -12.68
CA PHE A 162 0.38 -13.37 -12.85
C PHE A 162 1.05 -13.53 -14.22
N LEU A 163 0.42 -13.05 -15.29
CA LEU A 163 1.03 -13.02 -16.62
C LEU A 163 2.17 -12.01 -16.72
N GLY A 164 2.13 -10.93 -15.94
CA GLY A 164 3.19 -9.92 -15.86
C GLY A 164 4.48 -10.45 -15.22
N GLU A 165 4.37 -11.42 -14.30
CA GLU A 165 5.52 -12.09 -13.67
C GLU A 165 6.21 -13.11 -14.61
N LEU A 166 5.50 -13.64 -15.60
CA LEU A 166 5.98 -14.65 -16.54
C LEU A 166 6.96 -14.11 -17.60
N ARG A 167 7.44 -12.87 -17.46
CA ARG A 167 8.28 -12.16 -18.43
C ARG A 167 9.48 -11.52 -17.75
#